data_AF-A0A2E9JLY1-F1
#
_entry.id   AF-A0A2E9JLY1-F1
#
_cell.length_a   1.000
_cell.length_b   1.000
_cell.length_c   1.000
_cell.angle_alpha   90.00
_cell.angle_beta   90.00
_cell.angle_gamma   90.00
#
_symmetry.space_group_name_H-M   'P 1'
#
loop_
_entity.id
_entity.type
_entity.pdbx_description
1 polymer ?
#
loop_
_entity_poly.entity_id
_entity_poly.type
_entity_poly.pdbx_seq_one_letter_code
_entity_poly.pdbx_strand_id
1 'polypeptide(L)'
;MDRAINIIGVISIVGSLIFVGLELRQSHTIALATQVQARVEQQLDRNRTWFEGQWELAYKVATTPYEELNDAEKWVVDQDMYWIQRMQENSFYQFSIGLLDEQQSQVTKEFIERAWQRCNVRHTYDFEALQPAYAEFLRSLDDPCV
;
A
#
# COMPACT_ATOMS: atom_id res chain seq x y z
N MET A 1 39.08 -23.76 38.69
CA MET A 1 38.70 -22.33 38.55
C MET A 1 37.77 -22.17 37.34
N ASP A 2 38.30 -22.42 36.14
CA ASP A 2 37.72 -22.98 34.90
C ASP A 2 36.20 -23.22 34.84
N ARG A 3 35.60 -24.05 35.70
CA ARG A 3 34.12 -24.25 35.69
C ARG A 3 33.35 -22.93 35.88
N ALA A 4 33.81 -22.04 36.76
CA ALA A 4 33.17 -20.74 36.96
C ALA A 4 33.36 -19.82 35.74
N ILE A 5 34.56 -19.83 35.14
CA ILE A 5 34.88 -19.07 33.92
C ILE A 5 34.01 -19.53 32.75
N ASN A 6 33.82 -20.84 32.59
CA ASN A 6 32.97 -21.41 31.55
C ASN A 6 31.48 -21.05 31.75
N ILE A 7 30.98 -21.15 32.98
CA ILE A 7 29.60 -20.73 33.31
C ILE A 7 29.40 -19.22 33.01
N ILE A 8 30.35 -18.37 33.39
CA ILE A 8 30.31 -16.93 33.08
C ILE A 8 30.32 -16.71 31.56
N GLY A 9 31.19 -17.40 30.81
CA GLY A 9 31.25 -17.30 29.35
C GLY A 9 29.94 -17.67 28.65
N VAL A 10 29.30 -18.77 29.08
CA VAL A 10 27.97 -19.16 28.57
C VAL A 10 26.91 -18.13 28.92
N ILE A 11 26.90 -17.60 30.15
CA ILE A 11 25.98 -16.54 30.57
C ILE A 11 26.19 -15.25 29.76
N SER A 12 27.43 -14.87 29.46
CA SER A 12 27.74 -13.71 28.61
C SER A 12 27.25 -13.88 27.17
N ILE A 13 27.37 -15.07 26.59
CA ILE A 13 26.84 -15.38 25.25
C ILE A 13 25.31 -15.36 25.24
N VAL A 14 24.65 -15.96 26.25
CA VAL A 14 23.19 -15.90 26.38
C VAL A 14 22.72 -14.45 26.58
N GLY A 15 23.43 -13.66 27.38
CA GLY A 15 23.14 -12.24 27.59
C GLY A 15 23.25 -11.40 26.32
N SER A 16 24.28 -11.61 25.49
CA SER A 16 24.41 -10.88 24.22
C SER A 16 23.36 -11.29 23.19
N LEU A 17 22.97 -12.56 23.14
CA LEU A 17 21.88 -13.04 22.28
C LEU A 17 20.52 -12.46 22.70
N ILE A 18 20.26 -12.32 24.01
CA ILE A 18 19.05 -11.65 24.51
C ILE A 18 19.05 -10.16 24.12
N PHE A 19 20.19 -9.47 24.27
CA PHE A 19 20.33 -8.06 23.87
C PHE A 19 20.06 -7.86 22.37
N VAL A 20 20.70 -8.66 21.51
CA VAL A 20 20.49 -8.62 20.04
C VAL A 20 19.04 -8.95 19.67
N GLY A 21 18.39 -9.89 20.36
CA GLY A 21 16.98 -10.20 20.14
C GLY A 21 16.03 -9.04 20.47
N LEU A 22 16.35 -8.24 21.50
CA LEU A 22 15.61 -7.02 21.84
C LEU A 22 15.87 -5.90 20.82
N GLU A 23 17.12 -5.69 20.42
CA GLU A 23 17.53 -4.69 19.43
C GLU A 23 16.91 -4.97 18.04
N LEU A 24 16.92 -6.22 17.58
CA LEU A 24 16.26 -6.63 16.33
C LEU A 24 14.74 -6.38 16.38
N ARG A 25 14.08 -6.69 17.51
CA ARG A 25 12.65 -6.40 17.70
C ARG A 25 12.36 -4.90 17.66
N GLN A 26 13.18 -4.08 18.32
CA GLN A 26 13.04 -2.63 18.30
C GLN A 26 13.26 -2.06 16.89
N SER A 27 14.30 -2.52 16.19
CA SER A 27 14.61 -2.15 14.81
C SER A 27 13.46 -2.48 13.86
N HIS A 28 12.87 -3.67 13.97
CA HIS A 28 11.68 -4.07 13.21
C HIS A 28 10.47 -3.16 13.48
N THR A 29 10.17 -2.83 14.74
CA THR A 29 9.09 -1.90 15.09
C THR A 29 9.34 -0.49 14.53
N ILE A 30 10.59 -0.01 14.53
CA ILE A 30 10.95 1.29 13.93
C ILE A 30 10.77 1.25 12.42
N ALA A 31 11.23 0.21 11.73
CA ALA A 31 11.09 0.06 10.29
C ALA A 31 9.63 0.08 9.83
N LEU A 32 8.74 -0.64 10.53
CA LEU A 32 7.29 -0.59 10.29
C LEU A 32 6.72 0.81 10.48
N ALA A 33 7.09 1.50 11.56
CA ALA A 33 6.63 2.87 11.82
C ALA A 33 7.10 3.85 10.74
N THR A 34 8.36 3.75 10.29
CA THR A 34 8.89 4.55 9.16
C THR A 34 8.17 4.25 7.85
N GLN A 35 7.84 2.99 7.56
CA GLN A 35 7.08 2.61 6.37
C GLN A 35 5.65 3.18 6.37
N VAL A 36 4.97 3.13 7.52
CA VAL A 36 3.63 3.75 7.69
C VAL A 36 3.72 5.27 7.55
N GLN A 37 4.73 5.91 8.19
CA GLN A 37 4.96 7.35 8.09
C GLN A 37 5.20 7.79 6.64
N ALA A 38 6.08 7.12 5.90
CA ALA A 38 6.35 7.42 4.49
C ALA A 38 5.11 7.31 3.59
N ARG A 39 4.24 6.32 3.86
CA ARG A 39 2.94 6.18 3.16
C ARG A 39 1.99 7.33 3.47
N VAL A 40 1.99 7.84 4.70
CA VAL A 40 1.20 9.02 5.10
C VAL A 40 1.77 10.29 4.46
N GLU A 41 3.08 10.46 4.44
CA GLU A 41 3.75 11.61 3.81
C GLU A 41 3.48 11.68 2.30
N GLN A 42 3.56 10.55 1.58
CA GLN A 42 3.19 10.47 0.17
C GLN A 42 1.72 10.89 -0.08
N GLN A 43 0.79 10.50 0.81
CA GLN A 43 -0.61 10.88 0.73
C GLN A 43 -0.83 12.37 1.00
N LEU A 44 -0.09 12.94 1.96
CA LEU A 44 -0.13 14.36 2.27
C LEU A 44 0.42 15.21 1.11
N ASP A 45 1.50 14.78 0.46
CA ASP A 45 2.10 15.47 -0.69
C ASP A 45 1.20 15.46 -1.95
N ARG A 46 0.59 14.31 -2.26
CA ARG A 46 -0.44 14.21 -3.32
C ARG A 46 -1.64 15.13 -3.01
N ASN A 47 -2.13 15.11 -1.78
CA ASN A 47 -3.26 15.96 -1.37
C ASN A 47 -2.88 17.45 -1.37
N ARG A 48 -1.64 17.81 -1.01
CA ARG A 48 -1.11 19.17 -1.10
C ARG A 48 -1.10 19.66 -2.55
N THR A 49 -0.63 18.84 -3.47
CA THR A 49 -0.62 19.14 -4.91
C THR A 49 -2.02 19.49 -5.42
N TRP A 50 -3.03 18.71 -5.01
CA TRP A 50 -4.43 19.01 -5.32
C TRP A 50 -4.94 20.29 -4.67
N PHE A 51 -4.84 20.42 -3.35
CA PHE A 51 -5.51 21.51 -2.61
C PHE A 51 -4.80 22.87 -2.70
N GLU A 52 -3.48 22.92 -2.87
CA GLU A 52 -2.73 24.19 -3.02
C GLU A 52 -2.55 24.59 -4.48
N GLY A 53 -2.57 23.64 -5.43
CA GLY A 53 -2.20 23.89 -6.83
C GLY A 53 -3.33 23.75 -7.87
N GLN A 54 -4.32 22.89 -7.64
CA GLN A 54 -5.30 22.48 -8.68
C GLN A 54 -6.69 22.15 -8.11
N TRP A 55 -7.16 22.89 -7.10
CA TRP A 55 -8.36 22.49 -6.34
C TRP A 55 -9.65 22.59 -7.15
N GLU A 56 -9.76 23.53 -8.11
CA GLU A 56 -10.91 23.64 -9.02
C GLU A 56 -11.03 22.41 -9.93
N LEU A 57 -9.88 21.94 -10.43
CA LEU A 57 -9.77 20.75 -11.27
C LEU A 57 -10.10 19.49 -10.44
N ALA A 58 -9.52 19.37 -9.24
CA ALA A 58 -9.81 18.29 -8.29
C ALA A 58 -11.30 18.20 -7.97
N TYR A 59 -11.92 19.35 -7.67
CA TYR A 59 -13.37 19.43 -7.41
C TYR A 59 -14.17 19.02 -8.65
N LYS A 60 -13.82 19.50 -9.85
CA LYS A 60 -14.54 19.16 -11.07
C LYS A 60 -14.49 17.65 -11.36
N VAL A 61 -13.30 17.04 -11.37
CA VAL A 61 -13.16 15.60 -11.68
C VAL A 61 -13.72 14.68 -10.59
N ALA A 62 -13.90 15.19 -9.36
CA ALA A 62 -14.56 14.45 -8.28
C ALA A 62 -16.09 14.59 -8.26
N THR A 63 -16.67 15.56 -8.98
CA THR A 63 -18.12 15.86 -8.95
C THR A 63 -18.84 15.76 -10.30
N THR A 64 -18.09 15.69 -11.41
CA THR A 64 -18.62 15.57 -12.77
C THR A 64 -18.51 14.11 -13.24
N PRO A 65 -19.54 13.52 -13.89
CA PRO A 65 -19.41 12.21 -14.53
C PRO A 65 -18.25 12.15 -15.51
N TYR A 66 -17.51 11.03 -15.55
CA TYR A 66 -16.32 10.88 -16.40
C TYR A 66 -16.64 11.14 -17.88
N GLU A 67 -17.82 10.73 -18.33
CA GLU A 67 -18.31 10.85 -19.69
C GLU A 67 -18.40 12.32 -20.15
N GLU A 68 -18.78 13.22 -19.23
CA GLU A 68 -18.98 14.66 -19.43
C GLU A 68 -17.68 15.48 -19.36
N LEU A 69 -16.58 14.90 -18.87
CA LEU A 69 -15.27 15.54 -18.82
C LEU A 69 -14.66 15.72 -20.22
N ASN A 70 -13.82 16.75 -20.40
CA ASN A 70 -13.01 16.88 -21.62
C ASN A 70 -11.78 15.95 -21.58
N ASP A 71 -11.10 15.78 -22.71
CA ASP A 71 -10.01 14.79 -22.85
C ASP A 71 -8.84 15.00 -21.88
N ALA A 72 -8.53 16.26 -21.51
CA ALA A 72 -7.49 16.56 -20.53
C ALA A 72 -7.94 16.23 -19.10
N GLU A 73 -9.21 16.46 -18.78
CA GLU A 73 -9.82 16.08 -17.49
C GLU A 73 -9.99 14.56 -17.36
N LYS A 74 -10.31 13.87 -18.46
CA LYS A 74 -10.31 12.39 -18.53
C LYS A 74 -8.92 11.82 -18.30
N TRP A 75 -7.90 12.35 -18.98
CA TRP A 75 -6.50 11.97 -18.75
C TRP A 75 -6.08 12.18 -17.28
N VAL A 76 -6.54 13.24 -16.63
CA VAL A 76 -6.31 13.48 -15.18
C VAL A 76 -6.95 12.40 -14.31
N VAL A 77 -8.20 12.00 -14.58
CA VAL A 77 -8.87 10.90 -13.86
C VAL A 77 -8.12 9.58 -14.07
N ASP A 78 -7.63 9.33 -15.27
CA ASP A 78 -6.84 8.14 -15.59
C ASP A 78 -5.50 8.14 -14.84
N GLN A 79 -4.79 9.28 -14.76
CA GLN A 79 -3.55 9.39 -13.96
C GLN A 79 -3.80 9.12 -12.48
N ASP A 80 -4.93 9.58 -11.93
CA ASP A 80 -5.29 9.25 -10.55
C ASP A 80 -5.59 7.76 -10.38
N MET A 81 -6.29 7.13 -11.33
CA MET A 81 -6.58 5.70 -11.26
C MET A 81 -5.31 4.84 -11.39
N TYR A 82 -4.36 5.19 -12.26
CA TYR A 82 -3.05 4.53 -12.31
C TYR A 82 -2.30 4.64 -10.96
N TRP A 83 -2.38 5.78 -10.28
CA TRP A 83 -1.79 5.94 -8.95
C TRP A 83 -2.53 5.11 -7.88
N ILE A 84 -3.88 5.10 -7.88
CA ILE A 84 -4.70 4.25 -7.01
C ILE A 84 -4.32 2.76 -7.19
N GLN A 85 -4.23 2.28 -8.43
CA GLN A 85 -3.85 0.91 -8.75
C GLN A 85 -2.47 0.55 -8.20
N ARG A 86 -1.45 1.39 -8.36
CA ARG A 86 -0.10 1.12 -7.79
C ARG A 86 -0.12 1.07 -6.26
N MET A 87 -0.89 1.93 -5.60
CA MET A 87 -1.05 1.90 -4.14
C MET A 87 -1.80 0.64 -3.68
N GLN A 88 -2.77 0.17 -4.46
CA GLN A 88 -3.52 -1.07 -4.22
C GLN A 88 -2.66 -2.31 -4.41
N GLU A 89 -1.96 -2.42 -5.54
CA GLU A 89 -1.00 -3.49 -5.84
C GLU A 89 0.07 -3.59 -4.74
N ASN A 90 0.67 -2.46 -4.35
CA ASN A 90 1.66 -2.41 -3.27
C ASN A 90 1.07 -2.86 -1.91
N SER A 91 -0.18 -2.53 -1.62
CA SER A 91 -0.85 -2.95 -0.37
C SER A 91 -1.21 -4.44 -0.40
N PHE A 92 -1.63 -4.96 -1.57
CA PHE A 92 -1.91 -6.37 -1.79
C PHE A 92 -0.64 -7.23 -1.68
N TYR A 93 0.49 -6.75 -2.22
CA TYR A 93 1.80 -7.37 -2.04
C TYR A 93 2.24 -7.39 -0.56
N GLN A 94 2.01 -6.31 0.20
CA GLN A 94 2.28 -6.30 1.65
C GLN A 94 1.43 -7.33 2.40
N PHE A 95 0.18 -7.57 2.00
CA PHE A 95 -0.62 -8.66 2.54
C PHE A 95 -0.07 -10.04 2.16
N SER A 96 0.32 -10.27 0.90
CA SER A 96 0.78 -11.60 0.45
C SER A 96 2.09 -12.07 1.11
N ILE A 97 2.92 -11.15 1.59
CA ILE A 97 4.11 -11.45 2.41
C ILE A 97 3.85 -11.46 3.93
N GLY A 98 2.59 -11.30 4.37
CA GLY A 98 2.21 -11.32 5.79
C GLY A 98 2.56 -10.06 6.60
N LEU A 99 2.79 -8.93 5.93
CA LEU A 99 3.12 -7.65 6.59
C LEU A 99 1.87 -6.90 7.10
N LEU A 100 0.73 -7.08 6.44
CA LEU A 100 -0.58 -6.60 6.89
C LEU A 100 -1.31 -7.71 7.62
N ASP A 101 -1.98 -7.38 8.74
CA ASP A 101 -2.87 -8.31 9.43
C ASP A 101 -4.16 -8.58 8.64
N GLU A 102 -4.96 -9.55 9.09
CA GLU A 102 -6.18 -9.98 8.39
C GLU A 102 -7.26 -8.88 8.32
N GLN A 103 -7.35 -8.00 9.33
CA GLN A 103 -8.29 -6.87 9.34
C GLN A 103 -7.83 -5.79 8.34
N GLN A 104 -6.52 -5.48 8.32
CA GLN A 104 -5.92 -4.56 7.34
C GLN A 104 -6.02 -5.09 5.91
N SER A 105 -5.88 -6.41 5.72
CA SER A 105 -6.08 -7.13 4.46
C SER A 105 -7.52 -6.99 3.97
N GLN A 106 -8.50 -7.23 4.84
CA GLN A 106 -9.92 -7.12 4.48
C GLN A 106 -10.29 -5.70 4.05
N VAL A 107 -9.90 -4.69 4.82
CA VAL A 107 -10.10 -3.27 4.44
C VAL A 107 -9.40 -2.94 3.12
N THR A 108 -8.20 -3.49 2.87
CA THR A 108 -7.48 -3.29 1.60
C THR A 108 -8.26 -3.87 0.40
N LYS A 109 -8.82 -5.07 0.53
CA LYS A 109 -9.66 -5.72 -0.50
C LYS A 109 -10.92 -4.89 -0.79
N GLU A 110 -11.61 -4.42 0.25
CA GLU A 110 -12.78 -3.55 0.11
C GLU A 110 -12.48 -2.21 -0.58
N PHE A 111 -11.24 -1.70 -0.50
CA PHE A 111 -10.80 -0.53 -1.29
C PHE A 111 -10.48 -0.90 -2.75
N ILE A 112 -9.96 -2.10 -3.01
CA ILE A 112 -9.71 -2.61 -4.38
C ILE A 112 -11.05 -2.85 -5.09
N GLU A 113 -11.99 -3.55 -4.45
CA GLU A 113 -13.32 -3.85 -4.98
C GLU A 113 -14.09 -2.58 -5.37
N ARG A 114 -14.09 -1.55 -4.52
CA ARG A 114 -14.72 -0.25 -4.83
C ARG A 114 -14.04 0.53 -5.97
N ALA A 115 -12.76 0.28 -6.24
CA ALA A 115 -12.09 0.83 -7.43
C ALA A 115 -12.42 0.01 -8.69
N TRP A 116 -12.46 -1.33 -8.57
CA TRP A 116 -12.84 -2.25 -9.65
C TRP A 116 -14.28 -2.05 -10.14
N GLN A 117 -15.20 -1.63 -9.26
CA GLN A 117 -16.58 -1.29 -9.61
C GLN A 117 -16.71 -0.01 -10.47
N ARG A 118 -15.64 0.78 -10.67
CA ARG A 118 -15.68 2.00 -11.49
C ARG A 118 -15.51 1.70 -12.98
N CYS A 119 -16.57 1.19 -13.60
CA CYS A 119 -16.57 0.75 -14.99
C CYS A 119 -16.05 1.80 -16.00
N ASN A 120 -16.35 3.09 -15.75
CA ASN A 120 -15.90 4.20 -16.61
C ASN A 120 -14.38 4.45 -16.62
N VAL A 121 -13.62 3.76 -15.76
CA VAL A 121 -12.15 3.78 -15.77
C VAL A 121 -11.54 2.37 -15.84
N ARG A 122 -12.33 1.32 -16.15
CA ARG A 122 -11.80 -0.06 -16.25
C ARG A 122 -10.77 -0.22 -17.40
N HIS A 123 -10.76 0.70 -18.37
CA HIS A 123 -9.74 0.79 -19.44
C HIS A 123 -8.33 1.13 -18.93
N THR A 124 -8.19 1.65 -17.72
CA THR A 124 -6.89 1.99 -17.11
C THR A 124 -6.16 0.78 -16.52
N TYR A 125 -6.76 -0.42 -16.50
CA TYR A 125 -6.15 -1.62 -15.94
C TYR A 125 -5.29 -2.36 -16.98
N ASP A 126 -4.00 -2.03 -17.07
CA ASP A 126 -3.02 -2.76 -17.88
C ASP A 126 -2.67 -4.11 -17.22
N PHE A 127 -3.46 -5.13 -17.55
CA PHE A 127 -3.31 -6.50 -17.06
C PHE A 127 -2.03 -7.22 -17.50
N GLU A 128 -1.22 -6.66 -18.40
CA GLU A 128 0.11 -7.18 -18.76
C GLU A 128 1.22 -6.56 -17.91
N ALA A 129 1.04 -5.32 -17.42
CA ALA A 129 1.96 -4.62 -16.55
C ALA A 129 1.77 -4.89 -15.04
N LEU A 130 0.59 -5.35 -14.61
CA LEU A 130 0.28 -5.65 -13.20
C LEU A 130 0.97 -6.93 -12.69
N GLN A 131 1.30 -6.94 -11.39
CA GLN A 131 1.83 -8.13 -10.70
C GLN A 131 0.85 -9.32 -10.81
N PRO A 132 1.33 -10.55 -11.16
CA PRO A 132 0.45 -11.69 -11.45
C PRO A 132 -0.59 -12.01 -10.37
N ALA A 133 -0.20 -12.00 -9.09
CA ALA A 133 -1.12 -12.31 -7.99
C ALA A 133 -2.20 -11.22 -7.77
N TYR A 134 -1.90 -9.96 -8.07
CA TYR A 134 -2.87 -8.87 -8.02
C TYR A 134 -3.79 -8.90 -9.25
N ALA A 135 -3.24 -9.18 -10.44
CA ALA A 135 -4.00 -9.41 -11.67
C ALA A 135 -4.92 -10.65 -11.58
N GLU A 136 -4.51 -11.70 -10.88
CA GLU A 136 -5.33 -12.88 -10.57
C GLU A 136 -6.44 -12.53 -9.57
N PHE A 137 -6.13 -11.81 -8.49
CA PHE A 137 -7.14 -11.33 -7.54
C PHE A 137 -8.21 -10.47 -8.24
N LEU A 138 -7.82 -9.49 -9.06
CA LEU A 138 -8.76 -8.65 -9.82
C LEU A 138 -9.65 -9.43 -10.79
N ARG A 139 -9.21 -10.60 -11.29
CA ARG A 139 -10.02 -11.51 -12.13
C ARG A 139 -10.89 -12.48 -11.33
N SER A 140 -10.67 -12.58 -10.00
CA SER A 140 -11.49 -13.37 -9.08
C SER A 140 -12.65 -12.58 -8.47
N LEU A 141 -12.66 -11.25 -8.63
CA LEU A 141 -13.76 -10.37 -8.25
C LEU A 141 -14.92 -10.47 -9.23
N ASP A 142 -16.14 -10.24 -8.73
CA ASP A 142 -17.32 -10.03 -9.58
C ASP A 142 -17.12 -8.78 -10.46
N ASP A 143 -17.54 -8.82 -11.73
CA ASP A 143 -17.34 -7.73 -12.69
C ASP A 143 -18.69 -7.11 -13.12
N PRO A 144 -19.10 -5.98 -12.54
CA PRO A 144 -20.35 -5.31 -12.88
C PRO A 144 -20.26 -4.50 -14.20
N CYS A 145 -19.17 -4.64 -14.96
CA CYS A 145 -18.83 -3.80 -16.11
C CYS A 145 -18.89 -4.53 -17.47
N VAL A 146 -19.49 -5.73 -17.51
CA VAL A 146 -19.55 -6.65 -18.67
C VAL A 146 -20.99 -6.95 -19.07
#